data_AF-A0A6I3XAN0-F1
#
_entry.id   AF-A0A6I3XAN0-F1
#
_cell.length_a   1.000
_cell.length_b   1.000
_cell.length_c   1.000
_cell.angle_alpha   90.00
_cell.angle_beta   90.00
_cell.angle_gamma   90.00
#
_symmetry.space_group_name_H-M   'P 1'
#
loop_
_entity.id
_entity.type
_entity.pdbx_description
1 polymer ?
#
loop_
_entity_poly.entity_id
_entity_poly.type
_entity_poly.pdbx_seq_one_letter_code
_entity_poly.pdbx_strand_id
1 'polypeptide(L)'
;MLTIKCNRKLLPAVLLLAAAAAGAKPYCGELTNGFGPFDYREPPPDSLYLVESAHYTEEVAAGVRGNTGTVGGDLDYTLRAFPNHVKALTSMATAAARAKVNQLPGAKYPVECYFERAVRFKPDDGMAWGAYGKYLYGAGQEARAMPLLKKAHGMAPDNPSINYNLGIAYFRAKQYELAVQHARKAYQHDFPFDGLRNMLVGARKWDGKVEPLPANDGEAGGKDDASAAKSAPETTAR
;
A
#
# COMPACT_ATOMS: atom_id res chain seq x y z
N MET A 1 -41.49 -58.74 43.08
CA MET A 1 -40.48 -58.64 42.00
C MET A 1 -40.75 -57.37 41.21
N LEU A 2 -39.74 -56.49 41.18
CA LEU A 2 -39.40 -55.46 40.17
C LEU A 2 -40.52 -54.60 39.52
N THR A 3 -40.58 -53.30 39.87
CA THR A 3 -40.18 -52.11 39.05
C THR A 3 -41.29 -51.58 38.13
N ILE A 4 -41.47 -50.29 37.81
CA ILE A 4 -40.56 -49.20 37.44
C ILE A 4 -41.18 -47.85 37.92
N LYS A 5 -40.39 -47.02 38.62
CA LYS A 5 -40.69 -45.57 38.81
C LYS A 5 -40.32 -44.83 37.52
N CYS A 6 -41.31 -44.19 36.89
CA CYS A 6 -41.09 -43.34 35.72
C CYS A 6 -40.44 -42.02 36.15
N ASN A 7 -39.14 -41.87 35.91
CA ASN A 7 -38.38 -40.66 36.27
C ASN A 7 -38.30 -39.74 35.04
N ARG A 8 -39.10 -38.67 35.02
CA ARG A 8 -39.01 -37.59 34.01
C ARG A 8 -37.71 -36.83 34.24
N LYS A 9 -36.68 -37.14 33.45
CA LYS A 9 -35.51 -36.26 33.31
C LYS A 9 -35.75 -35.31 32.13
N LEU A 10 -35.96 -34.03 32.43
CA LEU A 10 -35.79 -32.95 31.46
C LEU A 10 -34.32 -32.95 31.02
N LEU A 11 -34.06 -33.12 29.72
CA LEU A 11 -32.77 -32.79 29.14
C LEU A 11 -32.69 -31.26 28.94
N PRO A 12 -31.60 -30.59 29.35
CA PRO A 12 -31.38 -29.20 28.96
C PRO A 12 -30.99 -29.17 27.48
N ALA A 13 -31.71 -28.37 26.70
CA ALA A 13 -31.36 -28.07 25.32
C ALA A 13 -30.02 -27.32 25.31
N VAL A 14 -28.97 -27.96 24.80
CA VAL A 14 -27.68 -27.33 24.55
C VAL A 14 -27.87 -26.36 23.39
N LEU A 15 -27.87 -25.07 23.69
CA LEU A 15 -27.86 -24.00 22.71
C LEU A 15 -26.50 -24.03 22.00
N LEU A 16 -26.44 -24.61 20.79
CA LEU A 16 -25.27 -24.50 19.93
C LEU A 16 -25.08 -23.02 19.54
N LEU A 17 -24.06 -22.38 20.11
CA LEU A 17 -23.54 -21.12 19.59
C LEU A 17 -22.98 -21.39 18.19
N ALA A 18 -23.62 -20.82 17.16
CA ALA A 18 -23.04 -20.77 15.83
C ALA A 18 -21.77 -19.89 15.88
N ALA A 19 -20.62 -20.51 15.63
CA ALA A 19 -19.35 -19.81 15.47
C ALA A 19 -19.42 -18.84 14.29
N ALA A 20 -18.81 -17.67 14.47
CA ALA A 20 -18.79 -16.57 13.52
C ALA A 20 -18.37 -17.03 12.11
N ALA A 21 -19.19 -16.69 11.11
CA ALA A 21 -18.78 -16.72 9.72
C ALA A 21 -17.67 -15.66 9.52
N ALA A 22 -16.41 -16.10 9.55
CA ALA A 22 -15.33 -15.34 8.94
C ALA A 22 -15.64 -15.25 7.44
N GLY A 23 -16.26 -14.14 7.02
CA GLY A 23 -16.65 -13.92 5.64
C GLY A 23 -15.45 -14.13 4.71
N ALA A 24 -15.57 -15.08 3.79
CA ALA A 24 -14.56 -15.29 2.76
C ALA A 24 -14.32 -13.96 2.04
N LYS A 25 -13.05 -13.58 1.85
CA LYS A 25 -12.71 -12.37 1.10
C LYS A 25 -13.35 -12.46 -0.29
N PRO A 26 -14.03 -11.41 -0.77
CA PRO A 26 -14.59 -11.42 -2.12
C PRO A 26 -13.47 -11.65 -3.13
N TYR A 27 -13.65 -12.65 -3.99
CA TYR A 27 -12.68 -12.97 -5.03
C TYR A 27 -12.67 -11.86 -6.09
N CYS A 28 -11.52 -11.22 -6.29
CA CYS A 28 -11.35 -10.03 -7.13
C CYS A 28 -10.92 -10.35 -8.57
N GLY A 29 -11.34 -11.50 -9.08
CA GLY A 29 -11.04 -11.96 -10.44
C GLY A 29 -9.59 -12.41 -10.65
N GLU A 30 -9.34 -12.96 -11.84
CA GLU A 30 -8.02 -13.35 -12.30
C GLU A 30 -7.16 -12.14 -12.68
N LEU A 31 -5.85 -12.26 -12.50
CA LEU A 31 -4.89 -11.22 -12.89
C LEU A 31 -4.61 -11.22 -14.40
N THR A 32 -4.76 -12.38 -15.05
CA THR A 32 -4.56 -12.58 -16.49
C THR A 32 -5.49 -11.69 -17.30
N ASN A 33 -4.94 -11.00 -18.29
CA ASN A 33 -5.70 -10.19 -19.23
C ASN A 33 -4.92 -10.03 -20.56
N GLY A 34 -5.50 -9.34 -21.54
CA GLY A 34 -4.92 -9.22 -22.88
C GLY A 34 -3.71 -8.27 -22.98
N PHE A 35 -3.45 -7.43 -21.97
CA PHE A 35 -2.35 -6.48 -21.96
C PHE A 35 -1.81 -6.28 -20.54
N GLY A 36 -0.67 -6.91 -20.25
CA GLY A 36 -0.14 -7.06 -18.89
C GLY A 36 -0.66 -8.32 -18.18
N PRO A 37 -0.57 -8.40 -16.84
CA PRO A 37 -0.08 -7.37 -15.93
C PRO A 37 1.45 -7.22 -15.95
N PHE A 38 1.93 -5.99 -15.82
CA PHE A 38 3.34 -5.61 -15.74
C PHE A 38 3.68 -5.11 -14.33
N ASP A 39 4.94 -5.30 -13.92
CA ASP A 39 5.46 -4.78 -12.65
C ASP A 39 5.76 -3.29 -12.77
N TYR A 40 5.05 -2.44 -12.02
CA TYR A 40 5.26 -0.99 -12.04
C TYR A 40 6.59 -0.56 -11.39
N ARG A 41 7.28 -1.46 -10.68
CA ARG A 41 8.63 -1.18 -10.12
C ARG A 41 9.69 -1.19 -11.21
N GLU A 42 9.47 -1.97 -12.26
CA GLU A 42 10.36 -2.14 -13.42
C GLU A 42 9.52 -2.24 -14.71
N PRO A 43 8.79 -1.18 -15.08
CA PRO A 43 7.80 -1.27 -16.14
C PRO A 43 8.47 -1.25 -17.52
N PRO A 44 8.01 -2.07 -18.50
CA PRO A 44 8.46 -1.95 -19.88
C PRO A 44 8.14 -0.53 -20.40
N PRO A 45 9.12 0.26 -20.90
CA PRO A 45 8.93 1.67 -21.22
C PRO A 45 7.78 1.93 -22.20
N ASP A 46 7.67 1.14 -23.26
CA ASP A 46 6.60 1.28 -24.25
C ASP A 46 5.22 0.98 -23.64
N SER A 47 5.14 -0.04 -22.77
CA SER A 47 3.88 -0.37 -22.10
C SER A 47 3.48 0.69 -21.09
N LEU A 48 4.45 1.25 -20.36
CA LEU A 48 4.23 2.37 -19.44
C LEU A 48 3.70 3.58 -20.20
N TYR A 49 4.39 3.97 -21.28
CA TYR A 49 4.01 5.11 -22.11
C TYR A 49 2.60 4.94 -22.68
N LEU A 50 2.29 3.79 -23.29
CA LEU A 50 0.97 3.51 -23.86
C LEU A 50 -0.14 3.61 -22.81
N VAL A 51 0.09 3.09 -21.60
CA VAL A 51 -0.92 3.13 -20.54
C VAL A 51 -1.06 4.52 -19.92
N GLU A 52 0.02 5.13 -19.48
CA GLU A 52 -0.08 6.40 -18.75
C GLU A 52 -0.52 7.55 -19.68
N SER A 53 -0.07 7.57 -20.94
CA SER A 53 -0.49 8.62 -21.89
C SER A 53 -1.97 8.54 -22.27
N ALA A 54 -2.56 7.34 -22.26
CA ALA A 54 -3.97 7.14 -22.63
C ALA A 54 -4.91 7.10 -21.41
N HIS A 55 -4.49 6.48 -20.30
CA HIS A 55 -5.38 6.11 -19.19
C HIS A 55 -4.94 6.63 -17.82
N TYR A 56 -3.80 7.32 -17.72
CA TYR A 56 -3.35 7.93 -16.47
C TYR A 56 -2.81 9.35 -16.66
N THR A 57 -3.54 10.15 -17.45
CA THR A 57 -3.26 11.57 -17.64
C THR A 57 -3.43 12.35 -16.32
N GLU A 58 -2.94 13.58 -16.26
CA GLU A 58 -3.04 14.43 -15.06
C GLU A 58 -4.48 14.58 -14.55
N GLU A 59 -5.44 14.72 -15.47
CA GLU A 59 -6.87 14.83 -15.17
C GLU A 59 -7.45 13.54 -14.56
N VAL A 60 -7.01 12.37 -15.07
CA VAL A 60 -7.40 11.07 -14.52
C VAL A 60 -6.77 10.85 -13.16
N ALA A 61 -5.47 11.16 -13.02
CA ALA A 61 -4.74 11.05 -11.77
C ALA A 61 -5.34 11.95 -10.67
N ALA A 62 -5.80 13.15 -11.02
CA ALA A 62 -6.52 14.06 -10.13
C ALA A 62 -7.96 13.62 -9.81
N GLY A 63 -8.51 12.71 -10.61
CA GLY A 63 -9.88 12.21 -10.53
C GLY A 63 -10.93 13.23 -10.97
N VAL A 64 -10.57 14.13 -11.90
CA VAL A 64 -11.44 15.21 -12.39
C VAL A 64 -12.29 14.73 -13.57
N ARG A 65 -11.67 14.17 -14.61
CA ARG A 65 -12.36 13.60 -15.78
C ARG A 65 -11.58 12.43 -16.37
N GLY A 66 -12.30 11.53 -17.04
CA GLY A 66 -11.67 10.48 -17.84
C GLY A 66 -11.02 11.05 -19.10
N ASN A 67 -10.06 10.32 -19.63
CA ASN A 67 -9.43 10.57 -20.92
C ASN A 67 -10.05 9.72 -22.03
N THR A 68 -10.31 8.43 -21.79
CA THR A 68 -10.94 7.52 -22.78
C THR A 68 -12.39 7.18 -22.45
N GLY A 69 -12.90 7.72 -21.34
CA GLY A 69 -14.29 7.57 -20.93
C GLY A 69 -14.52 8.12 -19.54
N THR A 70 -14.62 7.24 -18.56
CA THR A 70 -14.80 7.61 -17.15
C THR A 70 -13.48 7.51 -16.39
N VAL A 71 -13.33 8.31 -15.33
CA VAL A 71 -12.18 8.18 -14.39
C VAL A 71 -12.04 6.74 -13.89
N GLY A 72 -13.17 6.08 -13.56
CA GLY A 72 -13.16 4.69 -13.11
C GLY A 72 -12.69 3.71 -14.20
N GLY A 73 -13.08 3.91 -15.45
CA GLY A 73 -12.64 3.09 -16.58
C GLY A 73 -11.16 3.25 -16.91
N ASP A 74 -10.65 4.48 -16.90
CA ASP A 74 -9.22 4.76 -17.15
C ASP A 74 -8.33 4.22 -16.02
N LEU A 75 -8.74 4.42 -14.75
CA LEU A 75 -8.03 3.83 -13.62
C LEU A 75 -8.16 2.30 -13.59
N ASP A 76 -9.29 1.72 -13.99
CA ASP A 76 -9.44 0.27 -14.15
C ASP A 76 -8.46 -0.29 -15.19
N TYR A 77 -8.36 0.35 -16.37
CA TYR A 77 -7.41 -0.07 -17.40
C TYR A 77 -5.98 -0.03 -16.88
N THR A 78 -5.60 1.11 -16.28
CA THR A 78 -4.27 1.31 -15.69
C THR A 78 -3.95 0.22 -14.66
N LEU A 79 -4.89 -0.10 -13.76
CA LEU A 79 -4.69 -1.07 -12.68
C LEU A 79 -4.85 -2.54 -13.10
N ARG A 80 -5.37 -2.82 -14.30
CA ARG A 80 -5.29 -4.15 -14.90
C ARG A 80 -3.95 -4.35 -15.63
N ALA A 81 -3.44 -3.31 -16.30
CA ALA A 81 -2.15 -3.34 -16.95
C ALA A 81 -0.99 -3.31 -15.93
N PHE A 82 -1.10 -2.52 -14.86
CA PHE A 82 -0.12 -2.39 -13.79
C PHE A 82 -0.81 -2.51 -12.41
N PRO A 83 -1.04 -3.73 -11.90
CA PRO A 83 -1.77 -3.92 -10.64
C PRO A 83 -1.13 -3.22 -9.44
N ASN A 84 0.21 -3.13 -9.39
CA ASN A 84 0.94 -2.44 -8.33
C ASN A 84 1.26 -0.96 -8.64
N HIS A 85 0.52 -0.32 -9.54
CA HIS A 85 0.64 1.12 -9.80
C HIS A 85 0.10 1.94 -8.62
N VAL A 86 0.93 2.18 -7.60
CA VAL A 86 0.54 2.78 -6.30
C VAL A 86 -0.11 4.17 -6.45
N LYS A 87 0.34 4.97 -7.42
CA LYS A 87 -0.28 6.28 -7.71
C LYS A 87 -1.73 6.10 -8.18
N ALA A 88 -1.99 5.25 -9.19
CA ALA A 88 -3.34 4.96 -9.69
C ALA A 88 -4.23 4.30 -8.63
N LEU A 89 -3.69 3.41 -7.78
CA LEU A 89 -4.42 2.85 -6.63
C LEU A 89 -4.90 3.97 -5.69
N THR A 90 -4.02 4.94 -5.40
CA THR A 90 -4.33 6.09 -4.55
C THR A 90 -5.36 7.02 -5.21
N SER A 91 -5.26 7.26 -6.51
CA SER A 91 -6.24 8.04 -7.27
C SER A 91 -7.61 7.36 -7.29
N MET A 92 -7.68 6.05 -7.51
CA MET A 92 -8.91 5.25 -7.45
C MET A 92 -9.59 5.38 -6.08
N ALA A 93 -8.83 5.18 -5.00
CA ALA A 93 -9.35 5.35 -3.64
C ALA A 93 -9.82 6.78 -3.34
N THR A 94 -9.06 7.78 -3.77
CA THR A 94 -9.37 9.19 -3.51
C THR A 94 -10.62 9.63 -4.29
N ALA A 95 -10.71 9.32 -5.57
CA ALA A 95 -11.88 9.62 -6.40
C ALA A 95 -13.13 8.92 -5.87
N ALA A 96 -13.03 7.65 -5.51
CA ALA A 96 -14.14 6.89 -4.94
C ALA A 96 -14.60 7.44 -3.58
N ALA A 97 -13.67 7.82 -2.71
CA ALA A 97 -13.99 8.46 -1.43
C ALA A 97 -14.71 9.80 -1.61
N ARG A 98 -14.26 10.66 -2.55
CA ARG A 98 -14.93 11.92 -2.90
C ARG A 98 -16.34 11.70 -3.42
N ALA A 99 -16.52 10.71 -4.28
CA ALA A 99 -17.80 10.33 -4.85
C ALA A 99 -18.69 9.52 -3.87
N LYS A 100 -18.16 9.10 -2.72
CA LYS A 100 -18.83 8.25 -1.71
C LYS A 100 -19.36 6.93 -2.31
N VAL A 101 -18.58 6.33 -3.20
CA VAL A 101 -18.90 5.04 -3.83
C VAL A 101 -17.80 4.02 -3.54
N ASN A 102 -18.17 2.74 -3.54
CA ASN A 102 -17.20 1.65 -3.37
C ASN A 102 -16.69 1.12 -4.72
N GLN A 103 -17.27 1.56 -5.83
CA GLN A 103 -16.88 1.25 -7.19
C GLN A 103 -17.16 2.48 -8.05
N LEU A 104 -16.16 2.98 -8.76
CA LEU A 104 -16.34 4.11 -9.67
C LEU A 104 -17.12 3.67 -10.92
N PRO A 105 -17.94 4.55 -11.53
CA PRO A 105 -18.52 4.28 -12.85
C PRO A 105 -17.44 3.88 -13.86
N GLY A 106 -17.71 2.83 -14.63
CA GLY A 106 -16.78 2.26 -15.62
C GLY A 106 -15.67 1.37 -15.05
N ALA A 107 -15.44 1.36 -13.73
CA ALA A 107 -14.49 0.45 -13.12
C ALA A 107 -15.04 -0.99 -13.07
N LYS A 108 -14.22 -2.00 -13.37
CA LYS A 108 -14.67 -3.40 -13.37
C LYS A 108 -14.92 -3.96 -11.98
N TYR A 109 -14.09 -3.56 -11.01
CA TYR A 109 -14.13 -4.07 -9.64
C TYR A 109 -14.40 -2.95 -8.61
N PRO A 110 -14.87 -3.31 -7.40
CA PRO A 110 -14.81 -2.41 -6.25
C PRO A 110 -13.38 -1.94 -5.96
N VAL A 111 -13.25 -0.77 -5.34
CA VAL A 111 -11.96 -0.13 -5.03
C VAL A 111 -11.02 -1.08 -4.29
N GLU A 112 -11.52 -1.76 -3.26
CA GLU A 112 -10.74 -2.71 -2.46
C GLU A 112 -10.10 -3.81 -3.31
N CYS A 113 -10.78 -4.25 -4.37
CA CYS A 113 -10.29 -5.32 -5.21
C CYS A 113 -9.04 -4.94 -5.99
N TYR A 114 -8.83 -3.67 -6.34
CA TYR A 114 -7.58 -3.28 -6.99
C TYR A 114 -6.39 -3.40 -6.03
N PHE A 115 -6.57 -3.08 -4.76
CA PHE A 115 -5.52 -3.28 -3.76
C PHE A 115 -5.24 -4.75 -3.49
N GLU A 116 -6.29 -5.58 -3.40
CA GLU A 116 -6.18 -7.03 -3.24
C GLU A 116 -5.40 -7.66 -4.41
N ARG A 117 -5.72 -7.25 -5.63
CA ARG A 117 -5.03 -7.66 -6.85
C ARG A 117 -3.56 -7.21 -6.86
N ALA A 118 -3.27 -5.98 -6.42
CA ALA A 118 -1.91 -5.45 -6.35
C ALA A 118 -1.01 -6.33 -5.47
N VAL A 119 -1.47 -6.65 -4.26
CA VAL A 119 -0.68 -7.42 -3.29
C VAL A 119 -0.64 -8.92 -3.61
N ARG A 120 -1.57 -9.44 -4.42
CA ARG A 120 -1.47 -10.78 -5.03
C ARG A 120 -0.48 -10.83 -6.18
N PHE A 121 -0.46 -9.79 -6.99
CA PHE A 121 0.43 -9.70 -8.14
C PHE A 121 1.89 -9.57 -7.71
N LYS A 122 2.17 -8.71 -6.72
CA LYS A 122 3.50 -8.56 -6.10
C LYS A 122 3.42 -8.63 -4.58
N PRO A 123 3.50 -9.85 -4.01
CA PRO A 123 3.43 -10.04 -2.55
C PRO A 123 4.60 -9.45 -1.78
N ASP A 124 5.69 -9.09 -2.46
CA ASP A 124 6.93 -8.47 -1.97
C ASP A 124 6.93 -6.94 -2.13
N ASP A 125 5.89 -6.34 -2.70
CA ASP A 125 5.79 -4.89 -2.87
C ASP A 125 5.27 -4.21 -1.60
N GLY A 126 6.20 -3.75 -0.76
CA GLY A 126 5.89 -3.02 0.48
C GLY A 126 5.06 -1.76 0.26
N MET A 127 5.23 -1.07 -0.88
CA MET A 127 4.45 0.12 -1.20
C MET A 127 3.00 -0.22 -1.53
N ALA A 128 2.75 -1.32 -2.24
CA ALA A 128 1.39 -1.82 -2.50
C ALA A 128 0.68 -2.24 -1.20
N TRP A 129 1.36 -2.97 -0.30
CA TRP A 129 0.82 -3.29 1.02
C TRP A 129 0.53 -2.05 1.86
N GLY A 130 1.43 -1.06 1.82
CA GLY A 130 1.27 0.21 2.52
C GLY A 130 0.08 1.01 2.00
N ALA A 131 -0.09 1.06 0.68
CA ALA A 131 -1.23 1.70 0.03
C ALA A 131 -2.56 1.01 0.38
N TYR A 132 -2.58 -0.33 0.42
CA TYR A 132 -3.76 -1.07 0.85
C TYR A 132 -4.11 -0.80 2.32
N GLY A 133 -3.12 -0.82 3.21
CA GLY A 133 -3.30 -0.45 4.61
C GLY A 133 -3.87 0.97 4.77
N LYS A 134 -3.32 1.95 4.04
CA LYS A 134 -3.82 3.33 4.02
C LYS A 134 -5.27 3.41 3.54
N TYR A 135 -5.62 2.69 2.47
CA TYR A 135 -7.00 2.63 1.97
C TYR A 135 -7.97 2.09 3.02
N LEU A 136 -7.67 0.94 3.64
CA LEU A 136 -8.52 0.34 4.66
C LEU A 136 -8.69 1.25 5.88
N TYR A 137 -7.64 1.97 6.23
CA TYR A 137 -7.69 2.94 7.31
C TYR A 137 -8.63 4.12 6.98
N GLY A 138 -8.52 4.68 5.77
CA GLY A 138 -9.45 5.71 5.28
C GLY A 138 -10.90 5.23 5.20
N ALA A 139 -11.11 3.93 4.97
CA ALA A 139 -12.42 3.27 4.99
C ALA A 139 -12.92 2.90 6.42
N GLY A 140 -12.21 3.30 7.48
CA GLY A 140 -12.58 3.01 8.88
C GLY A 140 -12.31 1.57 9.33
N GLN A 141 -11.63 0.76 8.52
CA GLN A 141 -11.35 -0.64 8.79
C GLN A 141 -9.99 -0.82 9.46
N GLU A 142 -9.77 -0.10 10.57
CA GLU A 142 -8.47 0.03 11.23
C GLU A 142 -7.87 -1.32 11.65
N ALA A 143 -8.71 -2.25 12.14
CA ALA A 143 -8.29 -3.60 12.53
C ALA A 143 -7.71 -4.42 11.36
N ARG A 144 -8.21 -4.20 10.13
CA ARG A 144 -7.69 -4.84 8.92
C ARG A 144 -6.47 -4.10 8.36
N ALA A 145 -6.39 -2.78 8.54
CA ALA A 145 -5.29 -1.96 8.04
C ALA A 145 -3.97 -2.24 8.77
N MET A 146 -3.99 -2.34 10.10
CA MET A 146 -2.79 -2.50 10.94
C MET A 146 -1.86 -3.66 10.51
N PRO A 147 -2.33 -4.90 10.30
CA PRO A 147 -1.44 -5.98 9.86
C PRO A 147 -0.83 -5.73 8.47
N LEU A 148 -1.54 -5.04 7.57
CA LEU A 148 -1.00 -4.71 6.24
C LEU A 148 0.11 -3.66 6.32
N LEU A 149 -0.08 -2.63 7.15
CA LEU A 149 0.92 -1.59 7.38
C LEU A 149 2.17 -2.16 8.07
N LYS A 150 1.99 -3.09 9.03
CA LYS A 150 3.12 -3.82 9.64
C LYS A 150 3.87 -4.67 8.63
N LYS A 151 3.15 -5.35 7.73
CA LYS A 151 3.76 -6.13 6.64
C LYS A 151 4.56 -5.23 5.70
N ALA A 152 4.00 -4.10 5.28
CA ALA A 152 4.69 -3.10 4.47
C ALA A 152 5.98 -2.62 5.14
N HIS A 153 5.92 -2.32 6.44
CA HIS A 153 7.08 -1.88 7.21
C HIS A 153 8.17 -2.95 7.34
N GLY A 154 7.80 -4.23 7.45
CA GLY A 154 8.77 -5.32 7.44
C GLY A 154 9.54 -5.44 6.12
N MET A 155 9.00 -4.93 5.01
CA MET A 155 9.66 -4.92 3.69
C MET A 155 10.49 -3.66 3.46
N ALA A 156 10.04 -2.51 3.97
CA ALA A 156 10.69 -1.23 3.79
C ALA A 156 10.66 -0.42 5.10
N PRO A 157 11.53 -0.77 6.08
CA PRO A 157 11.47 -0.22 7.43
C PRO A 157 11.74 1.29 7.50
N ASP A 158 12.50 1.82 6.55
CA ASP A 158 12.88 3.24 6.50
C ASP A 158 12.05 4.03 5.50
N ASN A 159 11.04 3.42 4.86
CA ASN A 159 10.18 4.14 3.93
C ASN A 159 9.35 5.20 4.68
N PRO A 160 9.44 6.49 4.30
CA PRO A 160 8.80 7.57 5.06
C PRO A 160 7.26 7.51 5.03
N SER A 161 6.69 7.11 3.89
CA SER A 161 5.23 7.01 3.71
C SER A 161 4.63 5.87 4.56
N ILE A 162 5.31 4.72 4.61
CA ILE A 162 4.90 3.59 5.45
C ILE A 162 4.98 3.96 6.93
N ASN A 163 6.09 4.59 7.36
CA ASN A 163 6.23 5.06 8.73
C ASN A 163 5.15 6.10 9.10
N TYR A 164 4.84 7.04 8.20
CA TYR A 164 3.76 8.00 8.42
C TYR A 164 2.40 7.32 8.63
N ASN A 165 2.05 6.36 7.77
CA ASN A 165 0.78 5.63 7.89
C ASN A 165 0.72 4.79 9.16
N LEU A 166 1.82 4.13 9.56
CA LEU A 166 1.90 3.43 10.85
C LEU A 166 1.78 4.37 12.03
N GLY A 167 2.44 5.53 11.99
CA GLY A 167 2.35 6.53 13.04
C GLY A 167 0.91 7.01 13.26
N ILE A 168 0.17 7.27 12.17
CA ILE A 168 -1.26 7.57 12.22
C ILE A 168 -2.05 6.40 12.83
N ALA A 169 -1.78 5.17 12.40
CA ALA A 169 -2.48 3.99 12.90
C ALA A 169 -2.27 3.78 14.41
N TYR A 170 -1.02 3.90 14.88
CA TYR A 170 -0.68 3.82 16.30
C TYR A 170 -1.27 4.97 17.12
N PHE A 171 -1.32 6.18 16.57
CA PHE A 171 -1.92 7.32 17.24
C PHE A 171 -3.39 7.05 17.56
N ARG A 172 -4.17 6.54 16.60
CA ARG A 172 -5.58 6.22 16.83
C ARG A 172 -5.80 5.02 17.73
N ALA A 173 -4.89 4.06 17.70
CA ALA A 173 -4.83 2.98 18.68
C ALA A 173 -4.41 3.47 20.09
N LYS A 174 -4.16 4.78 20.27
CA LYS A 174 -3.67 5.40 21.51
C LYS A 174 -2.30 4.87 21.99
N GLN A 175 -1.55 4.27 21.08
CA GLN A 175 -0.17 3.80 21.30
C GLN A 175 0.79 4.92 20.92
N TYR A 176 0.79 5.98 21.73
CA TYR A 176 1.43 7.24 21.37
C TYR A 176 2.95 7.13 21.26
N GLU A 177 3.59 6.31 22.09
CA GLU A 177 5.03 6.09 22.05
C GLU A 177 5.45 5.51 20.69
N LEU A 178 4.73 4.51 20.19
CA LEU A 178 4.97 3.93 18.86
C LEU A 178 4.64 4.93 17.75
N ALA A 179 3.58 5.73 17.93
CA ALA A 179 3.23 6.77 16.98
C ALA A 179 4.35 7.82 16.83
N VAL A 180 4.97 8.24 17.93
CA VAL A 180 6.12 9.16 17.93
C VAL A 180 7.35 8.54 17.26
N GLN A 181 7.66 7.27 17.56
CA GLN A 181 8.78 6.58 16.92
C GLN A 181 8.64 6.56 15.39
N HIS A 182 7.46 6.19 14.90
CA HIS A 182 7.19 6.18 13.47
C HIS A 182 7.08 7.58 12.86
N ALA A 183 6.57 8.57 13.59
CA ALA A 183 6.58 9.97 13.16
C ALA A 183 8.01 10.47 12.94
N ARG A 184 8.92 10.21 13.88
CA ARG A 184 10.34 10.59 13.75
C ARG A 184 10.96 9.99 12.51
N LYS A 185 10.79 8.68 12.26
CA LYS A 185 11.29 8.01 11.05
C LYS A 185 10.70 8.61 9.76
N ALA A 186 9.41 8.92 9.74
CA ALA A 186 8.80 9.55 8.57
C ALA A 186 9.43 10.92 8.28
N TYR A 187 9.55 11.76 9.30
CA TYR A 187 10.02 13.13 9.13
C TYR A 187 11.54 13.28 9.05
N GLN A 188 12.33 12.25 9.40
CA GLN A 188 13.78 12.22 9.18
C GLN A 188 14.17 12.30 7.70
N HIS A 189 13.24 11.99 6.81
CA HIS A 189 13.41 12.03 5.36
C HIS A 189 12.49 13.09 4.70
N ASP A 190 12.28 14.21 5.38
CA ASP A 190 11.53 15.37 4.88
C ASP A 190 10.11 15.04 4.36
N PHE A 191 9.43 14.08 4.99
CA PHE A 191 8.09 13.70 4.57
C PHE A 191 7.11 14.89 4.66
N PRO A 192 6.38 15.21 3.58
CA PRO A 192 5.80 16.55 3.40
C PRO A 192 4.50 16.81 4.16
N PHE A 193 3.93 15.81 4.87
CA PHE A 193 2.62 15.96 5.51
C PHE A 193 2.72 16.11 7.03
N ASP A 194 2.36 17.27 7.55
CA ASP A 194 2.38 17.56 9.00
C ASP A 194 1.20 16.99 9.79
N GLY A 195 0.26 16.28 9.15
CA GLY A 195 -0.94 15.78 9.81
C GLY A 195 -0.66 14.97 11.08
N LEU A 196 0.27 14.01 11.00
CA LEU A 196 0.69 13.20 12.14
C LEU A 196 1.41 14.02 13.22
N ARG A 197 2.30 14.94 12.83
CA ARG A 197 2.96 15.88 13.76
C ARG A 197 1.93 16.69 14.54
N ASN A 198 0.97 17.29 13.83
CA ASN A 198 -0.09 18.10 14.43
C ASN A 198 -0.97 17.29 15.38
N MET A 199 -1.32 16.04 15.01
CA MET A 199 -2.06 15.12 15.88
C MET A 199 -1.30 14.84 17.18
N LEU A 200 -0.01 14.53 17.10
CA LEU A 200 0.83 14.20 18.26
C LEU A 200 1.12 15.40 19.17
N VAL A 201 1.44 16.56 18.58
CA VAL A 201 1.66 17.81 19.31
C VAL A 201 0.36 18.28 19.98
N GLY A 202 -0.75 18.27 19.25
CA GLY A 202 -2.06 18.64 19.80
C GLY A 202 -2.51 17.74 20.96
N ALA A 203 -2.16 16.46 20.92
CA ALA A 203 -2.40 15.52 22.01
C ALA A 203 -1.38 15.60 23.16
N ARG A 204 -0.40 16.52 23.10
CA ARG A 204 0.72 16.67 24.04
C ARG A 204 1.54 15.38 24.20
N LYS A 205 1.72 14.64 23.11
CA LYS A 205 2.49 13.38 23.06
C LYS A 205 3.86 13.54 22.43
N TRP A 206 4.10 14.65 21.75
CA TRP A 206 5.37 14.97 21.12
C TRP A 206 5.59 16.48 21.09
N ASP A 207 6.84 16.92 21.11
CA ASP A 207 7.25 18.31 20.94
C ASP A 207 7.36 18.73 19.46
N GLY A 208 7.17 17.78 18.54
CA GLY A 208 7.25 18.01 17.10
C GLY A 208 8.68 18.19 16.60
N LYS A 209 9.71 17.90 17.39
CA LYS A 209 11.10 18.01 16.95
C LYS A 209 11.61 16.69 16.40
N VAL A 210 12.28 16.77 15.26
CA VAL A 210 12.90 15.64 14.58
C VAL A 210 14.41 15.87 14.65
N GLU A 211 15.13 14.91 15.21
CA GLU A 211 16.59 14.95 15.14
C GLU A 211 17.03 14.73 13.70
N PRO A 212 17.96 15.55 13.16
CA PRO A 212 18.59 15.29 11.88
C PRO A 212 19.23 13.90 11.88
N LEU A 213 19.25 13.25 10.72
CA LEU A 213 20.08 12.05 10.56
C LEU A 213 21.54 12.43 10.86
N PRO A 214 22.31 11.55 11.52
CA PRO A 214 23.75 11.78 11.68
C PRO A 214 24.35 12.04 10.30
N ALA A 215 25.31 12.98 10.24
CA ALA A 215 26.02 13.26 9.01
C ALA A 215 26.60 11.94 8.46
N ASN A 216 26.46 11.73 7.16
CA ASN A 216 26.95 10.51 6.53
C ASN A 216 28.47 10.65 6.38
N ASP A 217 29.20 10.30 7.44
CA ASP A 217 30.66 10.32 7.50
C ASP A 217 31.24 9.14 6.70
N GLY A 218 30.91 8.99 5.41
CA GLY A 218 31.31 7.76 4.71
C GLY A 218 30.90 7.49 3.28
N GLU A 219 30.54 8.50 2.46
CA GLU A 219 30.60 8.31 1.00
C GLU A 219 31.98 8.76 0.50
N ALA A 220 33.00 7.96 0.81
CA ALA A 220 34.33 8.07 0.25
C ALA A 220 34.61 6.84 -0.63
N GLY A 221 34.75 7.07 -1.94
CA GLY A 221 35.51 6.21 -2.84
C GLY A 221 34.73 5.63 -4.02
N GLY A 222 34.78 6.30 -5.17
CA GLY A 222 34.34 5.67 -6.43
C GLY A 222 34.17 6.54 -7.67
N LYS A 223 34.90 7.65 -7.80
CA LYS A 223 35.11 8.42 -9.04
C LYS A 223 36.48 9.07 -8.90
N ASP A 224 37.44 9.05 -9.82
CA ASP A 224 37.61 8.52 -11.17
C ASP A 224 39.13 8.39 -11.32
N ASP A 225 39.64 7.38 -12.04
CA ASP A 225 40.98 7.48 -12.63
C ASP A 225 40.91 6.99 -14.08
N ALA A 226 40.32 7.83 -14.91
CA ALA A 226 40.65 7.89 -16.32
C ALA A 226 41.89 8.79 -16.46
N SER A 227 43.08 8.20 -16.56
CA SER A 227 44.26 8.87 -17.10
C SER A 227 44.80 8.08 -18.27
N ALA A 228 44.77 8.76 -19.42
CA ALA A 228 45.35 8.32 -20.67
C ALA A 228 46.88 8.29 -20.58
N ALA A 229 47.48 7.21 -21.08
CA ALA A 229 48.87 7.20 -21.53
C ALA A 229 48.91 6.79 -23.02
N LYS A 230 49.50 7.65 -23.84
CA LYS A 230 49.72 7.49 -25.28
C LYS A 230 50.97 6.63 -25.57
N SER A 231 50.86 5.84 -26.64
CA SER A 231 51.86 5.45 -27.67
C SER A 231 53.15 4.65 -27.33
N ALA A 232 53.14 3.36 -27.75
CA ALA A 232 54.04 2.57 -28.67
C ALA A 232 55.58 2.81 -28.73
N PRO A 233 56.41 1.92 -29.36
CA PRO A 233 56.23 0.59 -30.02
C PRO A 233 57.12 -0.53 -29.36
N GLU A 234 57.17 -1.82 -29.74
CA GLU A 234 57.83 -2.43 -30.92
C GLU A 234 57.80 -3.99 -30.79
N THR A 235 57.72 -4.72 -31.92
CA THR A 235 58.37 -6.03 -32.32
C THR A 235 58.42 -7.23 -31.33
N THR A 236 58.29 -8.53 -31.64
CA THR A 236 58.40 -9.40 -32.84
C THR A 236 58.04 -10.86 -32.42
N ALA A 237 57.58 -11.69 -33.37
CA ALA A 237 57.69 -13.16 -33.46
C ALA A 237 57.07 -14.04 -32.34
N ARG A 238 56.26 -15.07 -32.62
CA ARG A 238 56.41 -16.15 -33.60
C ARG A 238 55.04 -16.75 -33.95
#